data_AF-A0A3Q3FA23-F1
#
_entry.id   AF-A0A3Q3FA23-F1
#
_cell.length_a   1.000
_cell.length_b   1.000
_cell.length_c   1.000
_cell.angle_alpha   90.00
_cell.angle_beta   90.00
_cell.angle_gamma   90.00
#
_symmetry.space_group_name_H-M   'P 1'
#
loop_
_entity.id
_entity.type
_entity.pdbx_description
1 polymer ?
#
loop_
_entity_poly.entity_id
_entity_poly.type
_entity_poly.pdbx_seq_one_letter_code
_entity_poly.pdbx_strand_id
1 'polypeptide(L)'
;MTAKRGLITDSFKVVKKTRRGGKKEKSPTPPPSEAEAEDEAQTVREEELQKLKQFDLDWRFGPCTGISRLQRWERAKCHGVNPPDEIKDLLLQKHTDPQYSLSLWSEYPF
;
A
#
# COMPACT_ATOMS: atom_id res chain seq x y z
N MET A 1 44.03 -31.38 9.05
CA MET A 1 43.11 -30.66 9.94
C MET A 1 42.02 -30.01 9.08
N THR A 2 40.76 -30.39 9.22
CA THR A 2 39.64 -29.82 8.44
C THR A 2 39.02 -28.65 9.18
N ALA A 3 39.15 -27.44 8.64
CA ALA A 3 38.54 -26.23 9.18
C ALA A 3 37.02 -26.25 8.95
N LYS A 4 36.24 -26.35 10.03
CA LYS A 4 34.78 -26.24 9.98
C LYS A 4 34.43 -24.76 9.81
N ARG A 5 34.03 -24.36 8.60
CA ARG A 5 33.51 -23.02 8.32
C ARG A 5 32.10 -22.93 8.90
N GLY A 6 31.87 -22.00 9.83
CA GLY A 6 30.57 -21.80 10.47
C GLY A 6 29.47 -21.48 9.45
N LEU A 7 28.24 -21.89 9.73
CA LEU A 7 27.09 -21.56 8.88
C LEU A 7 26.78 -20.07 8.97
N ILE A 8 26.25 -19.50 7.88
CA ILE A 8 25.87 -18.08 7.78
C ILE A 8 24.88 -17.66 8.89
N THR A 9 24.13 -18.62 9.46
CA THR A 9 23.13 -18.41 10.51
C THR A 9 23.71 -18.22 11.92
N ASP A 10 25.01 -18.48 12.13
CA ASP A 10 25.66 -18.32 13.45
C ASP A 10 26.07 -16.86 13.76
N SER A 11 25.98 -15.96 12.78
CA SER A 11 26.45 -14.58 12.92
C SER A 11 25.48 -13.64 13.63
N PHE A 12 24.23 -14.05 13.89
CA PHE A 12 23.22 -13.18 14.48
C PHE A 12 23.15 -13.34 16.01
N LYS A 13 23.21 -12.22 16.73
CA LYS A 13 23.07 -12.20 18.19
C LYS A 13 21.61 -12.45 18.59
N VAL A 14 21.35 -13.56 19.28
CA VAL A 14 20.03 -13.84 19.87
C VAL A 14 19.80 -12.92 21.07
N VAL A 15 18.88 -11.96 20.93
CA VAL A 15 18.40 -11.13 22.04
C VAL A 15 17.23 -11.82 22.74
N LYS A 16 17.35 -12.04 24.05
CA LYS A 16 16.23 -12.47 24.90
C LYS A 16 15.31 -11.27 25.18
N LYS A 17 14.14 -11.25 24.56
CA LYS A 17 13.06 -10.31 24.89
C LYS A 17 12.48 -10.66 26.25
N THR A 18 12.71 -9.82 27.26
CA THR A 18 12.05 -9.95 28.56
C THR A 18 10.55 -9.72 28.38
N ARG A 19 9.73 -10.72 28.69
CA ARG A 19 8.28 -10.56 28.82
C ARG A 19 8.00 -9.69 30.05
N ARG A 20 7.82 -8.38 29.85
CA ARG A 20 7.21 -7.51 30.86
C ARG A 20 5.71 -7.80 30.88
N GLY A 21 5.30 -8.72 31.75
CA GLY A 21 3.91 -8.90 32.12
C GLY A 21 3.44 -7.67 32.89
N GLY A 22 2.61 -6.85 32.25
CA GLY A 22 1.88 -5.75 32.88
C GLY A 22 0.39 -6.09 32.83
N LYS A 23 -0.18 -6.39 34.00
CA LYS A 23 -1.62 -6.60 34.22
C LYS A 23 -2.34 -5.28 33.95
N LYS A 24 -3.05 -5.17 32.83
CA LYS A 24 -3.85 -3.99 32.47
C LYS A 24 -5.23 -4.15 33.11
N GLU A 25 -5.46 -3.42 34.20
CA GLU A 25 -6.76 -3.37 34.85
C GLU A 25 -7.80 -2.70 33.94
N LYS A 26 -9.00 -3.27 33.96
CA LYS A 26 -10.18 -2.83 33.19
C LYS A 26 -10.92 -1.75 33.96
N SER A 27 -11.04 -0.56 33.37
CA SER A 27 -12.16 0.37 33.58
C SER A 27 -11.96 1.66 32.76
N PRO A 28 -13.03 2.43 32.48
CA PRO A 28 -14.17 2.13 31.63
C PRO A 28 -14.06 2.89 30.29
N THR A 29 -14.85 2.48 29.31
CA THR A 29 -14.90 3.02 27.94
C THR A 29 -15.16 4.55 27.94
N PRO A 30 -14.37 5.36 27.20
CA PRO A 30 -14.78 6.71 26.86
C PRO A 30 -15.81 6.67 25.70
N PRO A 31 -16.64 7.72 25.54
CA PRO A 31 -17.61 7.82 24.43
C PRO A 31 -16.89 7.86 23.06
N PRO A 32 -17.58 7.60 21.93
CA PRO A 32 -16.94 7.54 20.61
C PRO A 32 -16.39 8.93 20.26
N SER A 33 -15.08 9.11 20.43
CA SER A 33 -14.39 10.36 20.16
C SER A 33 -14.05 10.45 18.68
N GLU A 34 -14.16 11.64 18.12
CA GLU A 34 -13.85 12.02 16.72
C GLU A 34 -12.54 11.42 16.17
N ALA A 35 -11.58 11.10 17.04
CA ALA A 35 -10.36 10.35 16.73
C ALA A 35 -10.59 8.96 16.09
N GLU A 36 -11.69 8.26 16.40
CA GLU A 36 -12.00 6.98 15.74
C GLU A 36 -12.54 7.18 14.32
N ALA A 37 -13.24 8.28 14.05
CA ALA A 37 -13.70 8.60 12.69
C ALA A 37 -12.55 9.04 11.77
N GLU A 38 -11.53 9.70 12.32
CA GLU A 38 -10.32 10.07 11.58
C GLU A 38 -9.43 8.85 11.27
N ASP A 39 -9.31 7.90 12.20
CA ASP A 39 -8.55 6.66 11.98
C ASP A 39 -9.21 5.81 10.87
N GLU A 40 -10.54 5.66 10.91
CA GLU A 40 -11.32 4.95 9.88
C GLU A 40 -11.26 5.64 8.50
N ALA A 41 -11.24 6.97 8.45
CA ALA A 41 -11.06 7.68 7.17
C ALA A 41 -9.65 7.47 6.58
N GLN A 42 -8.65 7.33 7.44
CA GLN A 42 -7.27 7.11 7.05
C GLN A 42 -7.05 5.68 6.52
N THR A 43 -7.70 4.68 7.13
CA THR A 43 -7.64 3.28 6.67
C THR A 43 -8.27 3.13 5.28
N VAL A 44 -9.44 3.72 5.05
CA VAL A 44 -10.12 3.70 3.74
C VAL A 44 -9.24 4.32 2.66
N ARG A 45 -8.62 5.48 2.92
CA ARG A 45 -7.68 6.12 1.98
C ARG A 45 -6.53 5.18 1.63
N GLU A 46 -5.92 4.53 2.62
CA GLU A 46 -4.81 3.62 2.36
C GLU A 46 -5.26 2.42 1.51
N GLU A 47 -6.43 1.85 1.77
CA GLU A 47 -6.98 0.75 0.97
C GLU A 47 -7.22 1.14 -0.50
N GLU A 48 -7.78 2.33 -0.74
CA GLU A 48 -7.95 2.88 -2.09
C GLU A 48 -6.60 3.04 -2.82
N LEU A 49 -5.60 3.60 -2.13
CA LEU A 49 -4.25 3.74 -2.69
C LEU A 49 -3.59 2.38 -2.95
N GLN A 50 -3.82 1.38 -2.10
CA GLN A 50 -3.32 0.01 -2.33
C GLN A 50 -3.96 -0.62 -3.57
N LYS A 51 -5.27 -0.41 -3.80
CA LYS A 51 -5.93 -0.84 -5.04
C LYS A 51 -5.30 -0.19 -6.27
N LEU A 52 -5.01 1.12 -6.23
CA LEU A 52 -4.34 1.83 -7.31
C LEU A 52 -2.91 1.34 -7.55
N LYS A 53 -2.15 1.08 -6.48
CA LYS A 53 -0.80 0.48 -6.57
C LYS A 53 -0.85 -0.90 -7.23
N GLN A 54 -1.83 -1.72 -6.86
CA GLN A 54 -2.00 -3.05 -7.46
C GLN A 54 -2.33 -2.97 -8.95
N PHE A 55 -3.13 -1.98 -9.35
CA PHE A 55 -3.38 -1.68 -10.75
C PHE A 55 -2.10 -1.25 -11.47
N ASP A 56 -1.31 -0.33 -10.89
CA ASP A 56 0.00 0.12 -11.41
C ASP A 56 0.98 -1.02 -11.69
N LEU A 57 1.00 -2.03 -10.82
CA LEU A 57 1.88 -3.19 -10.92
C LEU A 57 1.37 -4.28 -11.89
N ASP A 58 0.09 -4.25 -12.27
CA ASP A 58 -0.48 -5.24 -13.17
C ASP A 58 -0.09 -4.98 -14.62
N TRP A 59 0.79 -5.82 -15.18
CA TRP A 59 1.31 -5.70 -16.53
C TRP A 59 0.25 -5.87 -17.63
N ARG A 60 -0.90 -6.49 -17.32
CA ARG A 60 -1.97 -6.77 -18.31
C ARG A 60 -2.58 -5.51 -18.88
N PHE A 61 -2.58 -4.42 -18.13
CA PHE A 61 -3.13 -3.12 -18.52
C PHE A 61 -2.11 -2.23 -19.27
N GLY A 62 -0.93 -2.75 -19.58
CA GLY A 62 0.13 -2.04 -20.31
C GLY A 62 1.04 -1.20 -19.40
N PRO A 63 2.00 -0.45 -19.97
CA PRO A 63 2.97 0.32 -19.19
C PRO A 63 2.30 1.47 -18.42
N CYS A 64 2.72 1.72 -17.18
CA CYS A 64 2.22 2.80 -16.34
C CYS A 64 3.19 3.99 -16.20
N THR A 65 4.38 3.92 -16.81
CA THR A 65 5.36 5.02 -16.79
C THR A 65 4.99 6.14 -17.77
N GLY A 66 5.12 7.39 -17.35
CA GLY A 66 4.97 8.56 -18.24
C GLY A 66 3.54 8.91 -18.66
N ILE A 67 2.53 8.27 -18.07
CA ILE A 67 1.11 8.56 -18.29
C ILE A 67 0.36 8.60 -16.95
N SER A 68 -0.79 9.29 -16.90
CA SER A 68 -1.64 9.28 -15.71
C SER A 68 -2.36 7.93 -15.56
N ARG A 69 -2.81 7.59 -14.34
CA ARG A 69 -3.59 6.37 -14.10
C ARG A 69 -4.87 6.33 -14.93
N LEU A 70 -5.52 7.47 -15.13
CA LEU A 70 -6.74 7.58 -15.93
C LEU A 70 -6.46 7.29 -17.42
N GLN A 71 -5.41 7.88 -17.98
CA GLN A 71 -5.00 7.61 -19.37
C GLN A 71 -4.65 6.13 -19.57
N ARG A 72 -3.98 5.52 -18.59
CA ARG A 72 -3.68 4.08 -18.63
C ARG A 72 -4.95 3.24 -18.63
N TRP A 73 -5.93 3.57 -17.78
CA TRP A 73 -7.21 2.89 -17.71
C TRP A 73 -7.97 2.97 -19.05
N GLU A 74 -8.01 4.16 -19.67
CA GLU A 74 -8.65 4.36 -20.97
C GLU A 74 -7.96 3.54 -22.07
N ARG A 75 -6.62 3.56 -22.10
CA ARG A 75 -5.83 2.76 -23.04
C ARG A 75 -6.11 1.26 -22.86
N ALA A 76 -6.10 0.76 -21.63
CA ALA A 76 -6.42 -0.63 -21.32
C ALA A 76 -7.82 -1.02 -21.83
N LYS A 77 -8.82 -0.17 -21.60
CA LYS A 77 -10.18 -0.36 -22.13
C LYS A 77 -10.20 -0.38 -23.66
N CYS A 78 -9.49 0.51 -24.32
CA CYS A 78 -9.35 0.54 -25.78
C CYS A 78 -8.67 -0.73 -26.33
N HIS A 79 -7.73 -1.32 -25.58
CA HIS A 79 -7.08 -2.59 -25.94
C HIS A 79 -7.93 -3.83 -25.63
N GLY A 80 -9.15 -3.67 -25.10
CA GLY A 80 -10.05 -4.77 -24.77
C GLY A 80 -9.70 -5.53 -23.48
N VAL A 81 -8.67 -5.08 -22.75
CA VAL A 81 -8.34 -5.60 -21.42
C VAL A 81 -9.13 -4.82 -20.37
N ASN A 82 -10.44 -5.06 -20.31
CA ASN A 82 -11.42 -4.36 -19.46
C ASN A 82 -10.90 -4.18 -18.01
N PRO A 83 -10.37 -3.00 -17.65
CA PRO A 83 -9.90 -2.75 -16.30
C PRO A 83 -11.11 -2.52 -15.36
N PRO A 84 -10.96 -2.73 -14.04
CA PRO A 84 -12.05 -2.54 -13.09
C PRO A 84 -12.64 -1.12 -13.13
N ASP A 85 -13.96 -1.00 -13.20
CA ASP A 85 -14.65 0.30 -13.21
C ASP A 85 -14.49 1.07 -11.89
N GLU A 86 -14.36 0.35 -10.76
CA GLU A 86 -14.07 0.96 -9.44
C GLU A 86 -12.85 1.89 -9.48
N ILE A 87 -11.82 1.52 -10.24
CA ILE A 87 -10.60 2.32 -10.38
C ILE A 87 -10.91 3.60 -11.13
N LYS A 88 -11.73 3.55 -12.18
CA LYS A 88 -12.10 4.75 -12.93
C LYS A 88 -12.89 5.71 -12.06
N ASP A 89 -13.88 5.21 -11.33
CA ASP A 89 -14.73 6.06 -10.49
C ASP A 89 -13.89 6.75 -9.40
N LEU A 90 -12.98 6.00 -8.78
CA LEU A 90 -12.02 6.52 -7.82
C LEU A 90 -11.12 7.62 -8.42
N LEU A 91 -10.60 7.39 -9.63
CA LEU A 91 -9.74 8.35 -10.33
C LEU A 91 -10.50 9.62 -10.73
N LEU A 92 -11.78 9.51 -11.12
CA LEU A 92 -12.62 10.68 -11.42
C LEU A 92 -12.93 11.48 -10.16
N GLN A 93 -13.25 10.81 -9.05
CA GLN A 93 -13.56 11.46 -7.78
C GLN A 93 -12.35 12.17 -7.16
N LYS A 94 -11.14 11.60 -7.31
CA LYS A 94 -9.90 12.07 -6.67
C LYS A 94 -8.87 12.63 -7.66
N HIS A 95 -9.30 13.06 -8.85
CA HIS A 95 -8.40 13.53 -9.91
C HIS A 95 -7.51 14.73 -9.49
N THR A 96 -7.94 15.51 -8.49
CA THR A 96 -7.19 16.67 -7.97
C THR A 96 -5.95 16.25 -7.17
N ASP A 97 -5.93 15.03 -6.60
CA ASP A 97 -4.83 14.55 -5.77
C ASP A 97 -3.73 13.90 -6.64
N PRO A 98 -2.48 14.37 -6.57
CA PRO A 98 -1.35 13.73 -7.24
C PRO A 98 -1.18 12.26 -6.86
N GLN A 99 -1.45 11.87 -5.61
CA GLN A 99 -1.28 10.50 -5.14
C GLN A 99 -2.24 9.52 -5.83
N TYR A 100 -3.39 10.00 -6.30
CA TYR A 100 -4.40 9.21 -7.01
C TYR A 100 -4.20 9.29 -8.53
N SER A 101 -3.89 10.47 -9.06
CA SER A 101 -3.79 10.70 -10.51
C SER A 101 -2.49 10.17 -11.13
N LEU A 102 -1.37 10.23 -10.40
CA LEU A 102 -0.05 9.86 -10.90
C LEU A 102 0.27 8.38 -10.70
N SER A 103 1.11 7.84 -11.59
CA SER A 103 1.64 6.49 -11.50
C SER A 103 2.64 6.33 -10.35
N LEU A 104 2.77 5.12 -9.81
CA LEU A 104 3.75 4.77 -8.77
C LEU A 104 5.18 5.25 -9.04
N TRP A 105 5.56 5.37 -10.31
CA TRP A 105 6.93 5.75 -10.72
C TRP A 105 7.05 7.20 -11.21
N SER A 106 6.07 8.07 -10.94
CA SER A 106 6.13 9.47 -11.38
C SER A 106 7.26 10.27 -10.73
N GLU A 107 7.69 9.88 -9.53
CA GLU A 107 8.73 10.57 -8.77
C GLU A 107 10.15 10.11 -9.13
N TYR A 108 10.29 9.03 -9.91
CA TYR A 108 11.59 8.49 -10.23
C TYR A 108 12.20 9.22 -11.45
N PRO A 109 13.44 9.73 -11.35
CA PRO A 109 14.10 10.36 -12.49
C PRO A 109 14.47 9.31 -13.55
N PHE A 110 14.11 9.60 -14.81
CA PHE A 110 14.46 8.79 -15.98
C PHE A 110 15.63 9.40 -16.76
#